data_AF-A0A3D3G4D8-F1
#
_entry.id   AF-A0A3D3G4D8-F1
#
_cell.length_a   1.000
_cell.length_b   1.000
_cell.length_c   1.000
_cell.angle_alpha   90.00
_cell.angle_beta   90.00
_cell.angle_gamma   90.00
#
_symmetry.space_group_name_H-M   'P 1'
#
loop_
_entity.id
_entity.type
_entity.pdbx_description
1 polymer ?
#
loop_
_entity_poly.entity_id
_entity_poly.type
_entity_poly.pdbx_seq_one_letter_code
_entity_poly.pdbx_strand_id
1 'polypeptide(L)'
;MAITFIPQNRRQKYLLSLLGAIVLLGLGIWGYQFVRKEPSALLQPQLPLPRQVQIDFSVFERPAFLELGEPRPPILPSEEVGKSNPFAP
;
A
#
# COMPACT_ATOMS: atom_id res chain seq x y z
N MET A 1 -14.86 37.38 -54.88
CA MET A 1 -14.28 36.70 -53.70
C MET A 1 -13.50 37.73 -52.90
N ALA A 2 -14.06 38.19 -51.77
CA ALA A 2 -13.36 39.13 -50.90
C ALA A 2 -12.30 38.36 -50.11
N ILE A 3 -11.08 38.34 -50.63
CA ILE A 3 -9.94 37.80 -49.88
C ILE A 3 -9.59 38.84 -48.83
N THR A 4 -10.06 38.64 -47.60
CA THR A 4 -9.77 39.53 -46.48
C THR A 4 -8.28 39.43 -46.14
N PHE A 5 -7.47 40.34 -46.69
CA PHE A 5 -6.07 40.50 -46.32
C PHE A 5 -5.99 41.05 -44.90
N ILE A 6 -5.92 40.15 -43.92
CA ILE A 6 -5.58 40.51 -42.54
C ILE A 6 -4.10 40.95 -42.57
N PRO A 7 -3.78 42.19 -42.15
CA PRO A 7 -2.42 42.70 -42.19
C PRO A 7 -1.48 41.82 -41.35
N GLN A 8 -0.31 41.50 -41.89
CA GLN A 8 0.64 40.51 -41.36
C GLN A 8 0.99 40.74 -39.87
N ASN A 9 1.10 42.01 -39.46
CA ASN A 9 1.34 42.41 -38.06
C ASN A 9 0.22 41.93 -37.10
N ARG A 10 -1.05 41.95 -37.53
CA ARG A 10 -2.17 41.44 -36.71
C ARG A 10 -2.11 39.92 -36.59
N ARG A 11 -1.79 39.19 -37.67
CA ARG A 11 -1.64 37.72 -37.62
C ARG A 11 -0.58 37.28 -36.61
N GLN A 12 0.54 37.99 -36.58
CA GLN A 12 1.65 37.69 -35.68
C GLN A 12 1.26 37.92 -34.22
N LYS A 13 0.50 38.99 -33.91
CA LYS A 13 -0.03 39.24 -32.56
C LYS A 13 -1.01 38.16 -32.10
N TYR A 14 -1.91 37.71 -32.98
CA TYR A 14 -2.82 36.61 -32.65
C TYR A 14 -2.09 35.28 -32.45
N LEU A 15 -1.09 34.98 -33.29
CA LEU A 15 -0.25 33.80 -33.13
C LEU A 15 0.55 33.84 -31.82
N LEU A 16 1.13 34.98 -31.46
CA LEU A 16 1.84 35.14 -30.18
C LEU A 16 0.89 35.00 -28.99
N SER A 17 -0.30 35.58 -29.08
CA SER A 17 -1.31 35.47 -28.02
C SER A 17 -1.81 34.04 -27.86
N LEU A 18 -2.04 33.33 -28.96
CA LEU A 18 -2.42 31.92 -28.96
C LEU A 18 -1.31 31.03 -28.38
N LEU A 19 -0.06 31.26 -28.78
CA LEU A 19 1.10 30.55 -28.25
C LEU A 19 1.21 30.76 -26.73
N GLY A 20 1.06 32.01 -26.26
CA GLY A 20 1.05 32.33 -24.84
C GLY A 20 -0.06 31.61 -24.07
N ALA A 21 -1.27 31.53 -24.63
CA ALA A 21 -2.38 30.80 -24.02
C ALA A 21 -2.10 29.29 -23.90
N ILE A 22 -1.50 28.68 -24.92
CA ILE A 22 -1.12 27.26 -24.91
C ILE A 22 -0.06 26.98 -23.84
N VAL A 23 0.95 27.85 -23.75
CA VAL A 23 2.02 27.72 -22.74
C VAL A 23 1.46 27.86 -21.32
N LEU A 24 0.57 28.83 -21.08
CA LEU A 24 -0.09 29.01 -19.78
C LEU A 24 -0.96 27.81 -19.40
N LEU A 25 -1.72 27.25 -20.35
CA LEU A 25 -2.49 26.03 -20.14
C LEU A 25 -1.59 24.84 -19.79
N GLY A 26 -0.49 24.65 -20.52
CA GLY A 26 0.47 23.59 -20.27
C GLY A 26 1.11 23.69 -18.88
N LEU A 27 1.54 24.89 -18.48
CA LEU A 27 2.09 25.15 -17.15
C LEU A 27 1.05 24.93 -16.05
N GLY A 28 -0.22 25.32 -16.29
CA GLY A 28 -1.32 25.08 -15.36
C GLY A 28 -1.59 23.59 -15.14
N ILE A 29 -1.65 22.80 -16.22
CA ILE A 29 -1.84 21.34 -16.15
C ILE A 29 -0.64 20.68 -15.46
N TRP A 30 0.58 21.08 -15.80
CA TRP A 30 1.80 20.53 -15.21
C TRP A 30 1.91 20.85 -13.72
N GLY A 31 1.66 22.10 -13.32
CA GLY A 31 1.62 22.50 -11.91
C GLY A 31 0.50 21.82 -11.13
N TYR A 32 -0.66 21.64 -11.75
CA TYR A 32 -1.78 20.93 -11.15
C TYR A 32 -1.48 19.45 -10.90
N GLN A 33 -0.86 18.77 -11.86
CA GLN A 33 -0.40 17.39 -11.71
C GLN A 33 0.71 17.26 -10.66
N PHE A 34 1.59 18.25 -10.53
CA PHE A 34 2.65 18.23 -9.51
C PHE A 34 2.10 18.40 -8.08
N VAL A 35 1.08 19.25 -7.90
CA VAL A 35 0.44 19.47 -6.60
C VAL A 35 -0.48 18.31 -6.22
N ARG A 36 -1.10 17.66 -7.22
CA ARG A 36 -1.81 16.40 -7.02
C ARG A 36 -0.79 15.28 -6.84
N LYS A 37 -0.35 15.07 -5.60
CA LYS A 37 0.06 13.74 -5.15
C LYS A 37 -1.15 12.83 -5.34
N GLU A 38 -1.24 12.16 -6.49
CA GLU A 38 -2.20 11.07 -6.65
C GLU A 38 -1.97 10.14 -5.45
N PRO A 39 -2.99 9.87 -4.62
CA PRO A 39 -2.86 8.79 -3.67
C PRO A 39 -2.61 7.57 -4.54
N SER A 40 -1.41 7.00 -4.43
CA SER A 40 -1.00 5.74 -5.05
C SER A 40 -1.79 4.60 -4.39
N ALA A 41 -3.11 4.67 -4.51
CA ALA A 41 -4.08 3.75 -3.91
C ALA A 41 -4.34 2.54 -4.81
N LEU A 42 -3.80 2.54 -6.04
CA LEU A 42 -4.00 1.44 -6.99
C LEU A 42 -3.10 0.23 -6.75
N LEU A 43 -2.11 0.31 -5.85
CA LEU A 43 -1.13 -0.76 -5.60
C LEU A 43 -0.87 -1.03 -4.11
N GLN A 44 -1.85 -0.78 -3.24
CA GLN A 44 -1.78 -1.36 -1.90
C GLN A 44 -2.33 -2.79 -1.99
N PRO A 45 -1.49 -3.84 -1.81
CA PRO A 45 -2.02 -5.18 -1.65
C PRO A 45 -2.98 -5.13 -0.46
N GLN A 46 -4.26 -5.38 -0.71
CA GLN A 46 -5.25 -5.53 0.35
C GLN A 46 -4.81 -6.73 1.18
N LEU A 47 -4.16 -6.45 2.31
CA LEU A 47 -3.89 -7.48 3.30
C LEU A 47 -5.26 -8.07 3.70
N PRO A 48 -5.41 -9.39 3.70
CA PRO A 48 -6.65 -10.00 4.14
C PRO A 48 -6.96 -9.49 5.55
N LEU A 49 -8.19 -9.00 5.76
CA LEU A 49 -8.65 -8.62 7.09
C LEU A 49 -8.36 -9.77 8.07
N PRO A 50 -7.88 -9.48 9.28
CA PRO A 50 -7.64 -10.51 10.27
C PRO A 50 -8.95 -11.28 10.46
N ARG A 51 -8.95 -12.56 10.07
CA ARG A 51 -10.10 -13.42 10.33
C ARG A 51 -10.28 -13.46 11.83
N GLN A 52 -11.48 -13.18 12.29
CA GLN A 52 -11.84 -13.35 13.69
C GLN A 52 -11.80 -14.85 13.99
N VAL A 53 -10.68 -15.32 14.52
CA VAL A 53 -10.51 -16.72 14.94
C VAL A 53 -11.26 -16.87 16.26
N GLN A 54 -12.43 -17.48 16.20
CA GLN A 54 -13.15 -17.91 17.39
C GLN A 54 -12.65 -19.31 17.73
N ILE A 55 -11.98 -19.44 18.88
CA ILE A 55 -11.56 -20.73 19.40
C ILE A 55 -12.78 -21.36 20.06
N ASP A 56 -13.17 -22.53 19.58
CA ASP A 56 -14.28 -23.30 20.16
C ASP A 56 -13.75 -24.12 21.35
N PHE A 57 -14.05 -23.65 22.56
CA PHE A 57 -13.66 -24.32 23.80
C PHE A 57 -14.60 -25.48 24.18
N SER A 58 -15.72 -25.70 23.47
CA SER A 58 -16.62 -26.83 23.73
C SER A 58 -15.94 -28.19 23.50
N VAL A 59 -14.81 -28.21 22.77
CA VAL A 59 -13.99 -29.42 22.57
C VAL A 59 -13.52 -30.02 23.90
N PHE A 60 -13.29 -29.19 24.93
CA PHE A 60 -12.87 -29.65 26.25
C PHE A 60 -13.98 -30.33 27.06
N GLU A 61 -15.24 -30.24 26.61
CA GLU A 61 -16.38 -30.91 27.24
C GLU A 61 -16.51 -32.38 26.80
N ARG A 62 -15.71 -32.84 25.82
CA ARG A 62 -15.79 -34.22 25.35
C ARG A 62 -15.29 -35.20 26.43
N PRO A 63 -15.88 -36.40 26.54
CA PRO A 63 -15.51 -37.39 27.56
C PRO A 63 -14.01 -37.68 27.61
N ALA A 64 -13.37 -37.76 26.42
CA ALA A 64 -11.95 -38.02 26.29
C ALA A 64 -11.04 -36.99 26.98
N PHE A 65 -11.47 -35.74 27.17
CA PHE A 65 -10.67 -34.72 27.87
C PHE A 65 -10.98 -34.67 29.38
N LEU A 66 -12.19 -35.06 29.79
CA LEU A 66 -12.54 -35.21 31.20
C LEU A 66 -11.79 -36.37 31.85
N GLU A 67 -11.45 -37.39 31.05
CA GLU A 67 -10.64 -38.54 31.47
C GLU A 67 -9.14 -38.22 31.64
N LEU A 68 -8.64 -37.08 31.14
CA LEU A 68 -7.21 -36.74 31.17
C LEU A 68 -6.67 -36.39 32.57
N GLY A 69 -7.55 -36.25 33.57
CA GLY A 69 -7.16 -35.96 34.95
C GLY A 69 -6.44 -34.62 35.10
N GLU A 70 -5.71 -34.44 36.20
CA GLU A 70 -4.98 -33.21 36.45
C GLU A 70 -3.74 -33.08 35.55
N PRO A 71 -3.42 -31.87 35.05
CA PRO A 71 -2.22 -31.63 34.29
C PRO A 71 -0.99 -32.01 35.13
N ARG A 72 -0.07 -32.76 34.53
CA ARG A 72 1.17 -33.13 35.20
C ARG A 72 1.95 -31.87 35.59
N PRO A 73 2.65 -31.88 36.74
CA PRO A 73 3.50 -30.77 37.12
C PRO A 73 4.54 -30.52 36.01
N PRO A 74 4.90 -29.25 35.77
CA PRO A 74 5.91 -28.92 34.78
C PRO A 74 7.21 -29.63 35.14
N ILE A 75 7.79 -30.32 34.15
CA ILE A 75 9.13 -30.90 34.29
C ILE A 75 10.08 -29.69 34.31
N LEU A 76 10.71 -29.46 35.47
CA LEU A 76 11.79 -28.48 35.55
C LEU A 76 12.87 -28.90 34.55
N PRO A 77 13.33 -28.00 33.66
CA PRO A 77 14.46 -28.32 32.80
C PRO A 77 15.62 -28.75 33.68
N SER A 78 16.24 -29.88 33.35
CA SER A 78 17.53 -30.25 33.95
C SER A 78 18.50 -29.08 33.75
N GLU A 79 19.23 -28.67 34.78
CA GLU A 79 20.20 -27.57 34.68
C GLU A 79 21.28 -27.84 33.61
N GLU A 80 21.43 -29.11 33.21
CA GLU A 80 22.27 -29.54 32.10
C GLU A 80 21.55 -29.39 30.74
N VAL A 81 21.23 -28.16 30.36
CA VAL A 81 20.78 -27.87 28.98
C VAL A 81 22.00 -27.80 28.07
N GLY A 82 22.22 -28.87 27.30
CA GLY A 82 22.95 -28.82 26.04
C GLY A 82 24.16 -29.75 25.95
N LYS A 83 24.18 -30.61 24.93
CA LYS A 83 25.42 -31.23 24.44
C LYS A 83 26.31 -30.12 23.87
N SER A 84 27.59 -30.11 24.22
CA SER A 84 28.54 -29.14 23.67
C SER A 84 28.46 -29.14 22.14
N ASN A 85 28.33 -27.94 21.55
CA ASN A 85 28.27 -27.79 20.11
C ASN A 85 29.61 -28.29 19.50
N PRO A 86 29.63 -29.36 18.69
CA PRO A 86 30.86 -29.87 18.10
C PRO A 86 31.45 -28.94 17.02
N PHE A 87 30.75 -27.86 16.69
CA PHE A 87 31.17 -26.82 15.76
C PHE A 87 31.39 -25.45 16.43
N ALA A 88 31.55 -25.41 17.76
CA ALA A 88 32.09 -24.21 18.40
C ALA A 88 33.53 -23.97 17.88
N PRO A 89 33.92 -22.72 17.60
CA PRO A 89 35.22 -22.39 16.99
C PRO A 89 36.43 -22.82 17.83
#